data_AF-A0A454JMI4-F1
#
_entry.id   AF-A0A454JMI4-F1
#
_cell.length_a   1.000
_cell.length_b   1.000
_cell.length_c   1.000
_cell.angle_alpha   90.00
_cell.angle_beta   90.00
_cell.angle_gamma   90.00
#
_symmetry.space_group_name_H-M   'P 1'
#
loop_
_entity.id
_entity.type
_entity.pdbx_description
1 polymer ?
#
loop_
_entity_poly.entity_id
_entity_poly.type
_entity_poly.pdbx_seq_one_letter_code
_entity_poly.pdbx_strand_id
1 'polypeptide(L)'
;MKFEAGDEIDNDHCTVLTHEFLRCDDAFKEFCKHAEQMIIQGQTRELSYKAYNAYTSFIHHLYEFLMGCHARDAKNTDITNTRGDQRIKIIEGYVMHHAQRIMDQYRDSIRNGTAPSSVNHISCYEITVPSDFAKDFREFRNKAVGHVAYERASTLSLSAFYQKYHKFLYLLYRESIYWWGKRSEEFPNLKEITDFSVTLAEENAYSGAQPRSFQSLDAAR
;
A
#
# COMPACT_ATOMS: atom_id res chain seq x y z
N MET A 1 9.34 -17.61 -9.46
CA MET A 1 10.52 -18.44 -9.14
C MET A 1 10.33 -19.03 -7.76
N LYS A 2 10.61 -20.32 -7.56
CA LYS A 2 10.54 -20.95 -6.24
C LYS A 2 11.82 -20.64 -5.44
N PHE A 3 11.69 -20.54 -4.12
CA PHE A 3 12.79 -20.23 -3.22
C PHE A 3 12.57 -20.87 -1.83
N GLU A 4 13.59 -20.87 -0.99
CA GLU A 4 13.53 -21.32 0.40
C GLU A 4 13.71 -20.15 1.38
N ALA A 5 13.11 -20.29 2.57
CA ALA A 5 13.19 -19.22 3.56
C ALA A 5 14.64 -18.97 3.98
N GLY A 6 15.06 -17.70 3.95
CA GLY A 6 16.42 -17.27 4.28
C GLY A 6 17.45 -17.39 3.15
N ASP A 7 17.08 -17.88 1.97
CA ASP A 7 17.98 -17.82 0.80
C ASP A 7 18.09 -16.39 0.23
N GLU A 8 18.98 -16.19 -0.75
CA GLU A 8 19.20 -14.87 -1.34
C GLU A 8 17.93 -14.28 -1.98
N ILE A 9 17.10 -15.13 -2.60
CA ILE A 9 15.84 -14.73 -3.24
C ILE A 9 14.82 -14.31 -2.18
N ASP A 10 14.69 -15.03 -1.06
CA ASP A 10 13.82 -14.65 0.06
C ASP A 10 14.29 -13.33 0.68
N ASN A 11 15.60 -13.15 0.85
CA ASN A 11 16.16 -11.91 1.38
C ASN A 11 15.86 -10.71 0.46
N ASP A 12 16.08 -10.85 -0.85
CA ASP A 12 15.69 -9.83 -1.85
C ASP A 12 14.20 -9.53 -1.80
N HIS A 13 13.38 -10.57 -1.70
CA HIS A 13 11.93 -10.43 -1.61
C HIS A 13 11.51 -9.70 -0.32
N CYS A 14 12.16 -9.98 0.81
CA CYS A 14 11.94 -9.28 2.07
C CYS A 14 12.36 -7.79 1.97
N THR A 15 13.45 -7.49 1.26
CA THR A 15 13.86 -6.10 0.97
C THR A 15 12.78 -5.36 0.18
N VAL A 16 12.27 -5.97 -0.90
CA VAL A 16 11.19 -5.37 -1.72
C VAL A 16 9.90 -5.23 -0.93
N LEU A 17 9.54 -6.21 -0.10
CA LEU A 17 8.37 -6.15 0.78
C LEU A 17 8.48 -5.02 1.80
N THR A 18 9.66 -4.83 2.38
CA THR A 18 9.94 -3.73 3.30
C THR A 18 9.77 -2.39 2.59
N HIS A 19 10.33 -2.27 1.38
CA HIS A 19 10.17 -1.06 0.57
C HIS A 19 8.71 -0.75 0.23
N GLU A 20 7.95 -1.73 -0.26
CA GLU A 20 6.53 -1.51 -0.60
C GLU A 20 5.69 -1.18 0.63
N PHE A 21 5.99 -1.78 1.79
CA PHE A 21 5.33 -1.40 3.03
C PHE A 21 5.66 0.04 3.44
N LEU A 22 6.91 0.48 3.30
CA LEU A 22 7.30 1.87 3.60
C LEU A 22 6.58 2.86 2.67
N ARG A 23 6.47 2.57 1.37
CA ARG A 23 5.69 3.38 0.43
C ARG A 23 4.21 3.44 0.81
N CYS A 24 3.66 2.33 1.28
CA CYS A 24 2.30 2.27 1.80
C CYS A 24 2.10 3.16 3.04
N ASP A 25 3.01 3.05 4.01
CA ASP A 25 3.01 3.84 5.25
C ASP A 25 3.13 5.34 4.96
N ASP A 26 4.08 5.73 4.10
CA ASP A 26 4.27 7.12 3.69
C ASP A 26 3.03 7.69 2.97
N ALA A 27 2.45 6.92 2.03
CA ALA A 27 1.24 7.34 1.33
C ALA A 27 0.04 7.50 2.28
N PHE A 28 -0.09 6.62 3.29
CA PHE A 28 -1.15 6.75 4.30
C PHE A 28 -0.95 7.96 5.20
N LYS A 29 0.30 8.22 5.65
CA LYS A 29 0.63 9.41 6.45
C LYS A 29 0.39 10.70 5.68
N GLU A 30 0.76 10.75 4.39
CA GLU A 30 0.48 11.88 3.51
C GLU A 30 -1.03 12.13 3.37
N PHE A 31 -1.82 11.06 3.20
CA PHE A 31 -3.28 11.15 3.19
C PHE A 31 -3.82 11.74 4.50
N CYS A 32 -3.39 11.22 5.64
CA CYS A 32 -3.81 11.72 6.95
C CYS A 32 -3.46 13.20 7.15
N LYS A 33 -2.25 13.61 6.76
CA LYS A 33 -1.80 15.00 6.81
C LYS A 33 -2.70 15.92 5.97
N HIS A 34 -3.04 15.52 4.74
CA HIS A 34 -3.93 16.32 3.89
C HIS A 34 -5.37 16.34 4.41
N ALA A 35 -5.88 15.23 4.92
CA ALA A 35 -7.20 15.16 5.54
C ALA A 35 -7.29 16.07 6.78
N GLU A 36 -6.26 16.07 7.63
CA GLU A 36 -6.16 16.97 8.78
C GLU A 36 -6.13 18.44 8.36
N GLN A 37 -5.33 18.78 7.35
CA GLN A 37 -5.30 20.14 6.78
C GLN A 37 -6.69 20.57 6.27
N MET A 38 -7.43 19.67 5.62
CA MET A 38 -8.79 19.95 5.14
C MET A 38 -9.77 20.25 6.28
N ILE A 39 -9.62 19.57 7.42
CA ILE A 39 -10.46 19.78 8.60
C ILE A 39 -10.14 21.12 9.27
N ILE A 40 -8.85 21.46 9.42
CA ILE A 40 -8.40 22.64 10.16
C ILE A 40 -8.54 23.92 9.32
N GLN A 41 -8.12 23.88 8.06
CA GLN A 41 -7.97 25.07 7.21
C GLN A 41 -9.07 25.19 6.16
N GLY A 42 -9.95 24.18 6.07
CA GLY A 42 -10.97 24.08 5.04
C GLY A 42 -10.50 23.39 3.77
N GLN A 43 -11.45 23.09 2.90
CA GLN A 43 -11.21 22.33 1.69
C GLN A 43 -10.88 23.25 0.50
N THR A 44 -9.78 22.98 -0.19
CA THR A 44 -9.46 23.54 -1.51
C THR A 44 -9.39 22.43 -2.56
N ARG A 45 -9.50 22.80 -3.84
CA ARG A 45 -9.38 21.83 -4.96
C ARG A 45 -8.01 21.17 -5.00
N GLU A 46 -6.95 21.95 -4.77
CA GLU A 46 -5.58 21.44 -4.75
C GLU A 46 -5.36 20.45 -3.61
N LEU A 47 -5.84 20.78 -2.40
CA LEU A 47 -5.72 19.89 -1.25
C LEU A 47 -6.56 18.61 -1.43
N SER A 48 -7.74 18.72 -2.05
CA SER A 48 -8.56 17.56 -2.41
C SER A 48 -7.85 16.63 -3.39
N TYR A 49 -7.16 17.20 -4.40
CA TYR A 49 -6.35 16.45 -5.35
C TYR A 49 -5.18 15.72 -4.66
N LYS A 50 -4.46 16.40 -3.76
CA LYS A 50 -3.37 15.81 -2.99
C LYS A 50 -3.84 14.65 -2.10
N ALA A 51 -4.94 14.86 -1.37
CA ALA A 51 -5.56 13.81 -0.55
C ALA A 51 -6.01 12.60 -1.39
N TYR A 52 -6.65 12.85 -2.54
CA TYR A 52 -7.05 11.81 -3.49
C TYR A 52 -5.85 10.97 -3.92
N ASN A 53 -4.78 11.62 -4.39
CA ASN A 53 -3.58 10.93 -4.87
C ASN A 53 -2.93 10.10 -3.76
N ALA A 54 -2.71 10.68 -2.59
CA ALA A 54 -2.13 9.99 -1.45
C ALA A 54 -2.94 8.73 -1.08
N TYR A 55 -4.27 8.83 -1.04
CA TYR A 55 -5.13 7.68 -0.75
C TYR A 55 -5.11 6.62 -1.84
N THR A 56 -5.04 7.01 -3.13
CA THR A 56 -4.89 6.03 -4.22
C THR A 56 -3.53 5.34 -4.21
N SER A 57 -2.46 6.03 -3.84
CA SER A 57 -1.13 5.44 -3.63
C SER A 57 -1.14 4.47 -2.45
N PHE A 58 -1.81 4.82 -1.35
CA PHE A 58 -2.00 3.91 -0.21
C PHE A 58 -2.69 2.61 -0.64
N ILE A 59 -3.81 2.69 -1.36
CA ILE A 59 -4.52 1.53 -1.91
C ILE A 59 -3.56 0.69 -2.78
N HIS A 60 -2.81 1.32 -3.67
CA HIS A 60 -1.91 0.62 -4.57
C HIS A 60 -0.80 -0.13 -3.82
N HIS A 61 -0.05 0.56 -2.95
CA HIS A 61 1.06 -0.05 -2.22
C HIS A 61 0.60 -1.09 -1.21
N LEU A 62 -0.53 -0.89 -0.53
CA LEU A 62 -1.09 -1.91 0.35
C LEU A 62 -1.43 -3.18 -0.43
N TYR A 63 -2.01 -3.05 -1.62
CA TYR A 63 -2.33 -4.20 -2.45
C TYR A 63 -1.06 -4.92 -2.93
N GLU A 64 -0.06 -4.20 -3.44
CA GLU A 64 1.21 -4.80 -3.88
C GLU A 64 1.94 -5.50 -2.74
N PHE A 65 1.97 -4.88 -1.56
CA PHE A 65 2.53 -5.48 -0.36
C PHE A 65 1.86 -6.82 -0.03
N LEU A 66 0.52 -6.87 -0.01
CA LEU A 66 -0.22 -8.12 0.24
C LEU A 66 0.06 -9.18 -0.82
N MET A 67 0.28 -8.78 -2.09
CA MET A 67 0.65 -9.72 -3.15
C MET A 67 2.05 -10.29 -2.93
N GLY A 68 3.02 -9.46 -2.54
CA GLY A 68 4.34 -9.93 -2.17
C GLY A 68 4.30 -10.88 -0.96
N CYS A 69 3.48 -10.57 0.06
CA CYS A 69 3.30 -11.45 1.22
C CYS A 69 2.74 -12.81 0.78
N HIS A 70 1.72 -12.82 -0.08
CA HIS A 70 1.20 -14.06 -0.63
C HIS A 70 2.25 -14.85 -1.42
N ALA A 71 3.05 -14.16 -2.25
CA ALA A 71 4.14 -14.76 -3.00
C ALA A 71 5.19 -15.39 -2.08
N ARG A 72 5.47 -14.73 -0.95
CA ARG A 72 6.39 -15.23 0.07
C ARG A 72 5.83 -16.44 0.82
N ASP A 73 4.59 -16.39 1.26
CA ASP A 73 3.91 -17.51 1.93
C ASP A 73 3.84 -18.75 1.01
N ALA A 74 3.68 -18.52 -0.30
CA ALA A 74 3.67 -19.57 -1.31
C ALA A 74 5.07 -20.05 -1.71
N LYS A 75 6.15 -19.47 -1.15
CA LYS A 75 7.55 -19.69 -1.55
C LYS A 75 7.76 -19.61 -3.06
N ASN A 76 7.05 -18.68 -3.70
CA ASN A 76 7.04 -18.53 -5.15
C ASN A 76 6.81 -17.07 -5.55
N THR A 77 7.82 -16.43 -6.11
CA THR A 77 7.71 -15.04 -6.61
C THR A 77 6.76 -14.91 -7.82
N ASP A 78 6.40 -16.03 -8.46
CA ASP A 78 5.48 -16.06 -9.61
C ASP A 78 4.08 -16.56 -9.25
N ILE A 79 3.47 -16.03 -8.18
CA ILE A 79 2.03 -16.25 -7.92
C ILE A 79 1.13 -15.70 -9.06
N THR A 80 1.71 -14.99 -10.01
CA THR A 80 1.03 -14.38 -11.16
C THR A 80 1.06 -15.23 -12.43
N ASN A 81 1.78 -16.36 -12.45
CA ASN A 81 1.93 -17.21 -13.65
C ASN A 81 0.68 -18.06 -13.98
N THR A 82 -0.24 -18.25 -13.05
CA THR A 82 -1.56 -18.83 -13.33
C THR A 82 -2.39 -17.81 -14.12
N ARG A 83 -2.84 -18.15 -15.33
CA ARG A 83 -3.62 -17.23 -16.17
C ARG A 83 -5.13 -17.34 -15.86
N GLY A 84 -5.84 -16.22 -16.01
CA GLY A 84 -7.31 -16.17 -15.95
C GLY A 84 -7.92 -16.21 -14.53
N ASP A 85 -9.17 -16.65 -14.46
CA ASP A 85 -10.03 -16.54 -13.27
C ASP A 85 -9.50 -17.27 -12.04
N GLN A 86 -8.71 -18.34 -12.23
CA GLN A 86 -8.16 -19.11 -11.11
C GLN A 86 -7.16 -18.28 -10.30
N ARG A 87 -6.33 -17.46 -10.95
CA ARG A 87 -5.41 -16.55 -10.25
C ARG A 87 -6.16 -15.49 -9.47
N ILE A 88 -7.19 -14.92 -10.10
CA ILE A 88 -8.05 -13.92 -9.48
C ILE A 88 -8.65 -14.46 -8.18
N LYS A 89 -9.20 -15.68 -8.21
CA LYS A 89 -9.78 -16.32 -7.03
C LYS A 89 -8.77 -16.58 -5.92
N ILE A 90 -7.55 -17.02 -6.25
CA ILE A 90 -6.49 -17.27 -5.25
C ILE A 90 -6.10 -15.96 -4.56
N ILE A 91 -5.85 -14.93 -5.36
CA ILE A 91 -5.44 -13.60 -4.88
C ILE A 91 -6.54 -12.95 -4.05
N GLU A 92 -7.77 -12.90 -4.57
CA GLU A 92 -8.91 -12.35 -3.83
C GLU A 92 -9.18 -13.15 -2.57
N GLY A 93 -9.06 -14.48 -2.63
CA GLY A 93 -9.21 -15.38 -1.49
C GLY A 93 -8.20 -15.08 -0.38
N TYR A 94 -6.93 -14.84 -0.73
CA TYR A 94 -5.90 -14.44 0.25
C TYR A 94 -6.27 -13.13 0.95
N VAL A 95 -6.61 -12.09 0.17
CA VAL A 95 -7.00 -10.78 0.72
C VAL A 95 -8.24 -10.88 1.61
N MET A 96 -9.28 -11.60 1.14
CA MET A 96 -10.51 -11.82 1.91
C MET A 96 -10.24 -12.57 3.21
N HIS A 97 -9.44 -13.64 3.16
CA HIS A 97 -9.09 -14.44 4.33
C HIS A 97 -8.38 -13.60 5.38
N HIS A 98 -7.36 -12.83 5.00
CA HIS A 98 -6.63 -11.98 5.94
C HIS A 98 -7.50 -10.88 6.54
N ALA A 99 -8.33 -10.22 5.72
CA ALA A 99 -9.25 -9.19 6.22
C ALA A 99 -10.24 -9.77 7.23
N GLN A 100 -10.86 -10.92 6.92
CA GLN A 100 -11.82 -11.56 7.81
C GLN A 100 -11.16 -12.07 9.09
N ARG A 101 -9.97 -12.70 8.96
CA ARG A 101 -9.20 -13.18 10.12
C ARG A 101 -8.90 -12.06 11.11
N ILE A 102 -8.52 -10.87 10.63
CA ILE A 102 -8.26 -9.71 11.50
C ILE A 102 -9.53 -9.31 12.24
N MET A 103 -10.67 -9.22 11.54
CA MET A 103 -11.97 -8.89 12.15
C MET A 103 -12.35 -9.89 13.24
N ASP A 104 -12.18 -11.19 12.96
CA ASP A 104 -12.46 -12.26 13.90
C ASP A 104 -11.54 -12.20 15.13
N GLN A 105 -10.24 -11.95 14.94
CA GLN A 105 -9.26 -11.81 16.02
C GLN A 105 -9.60 -10.65 16.97
N TYR A 106 -9.97 -9.48 16.42
CA TYR A 106 -10.41 -8.36 17.24
C TYR A 106 -11.69 -8.70 18.01
N ARG A 107 -12.68 -9.30 17.36
CA ARG A 107 -13.92 -9.73 18.02
C ARG A 107 -13.66 -10.71 19.16
N ASP A 108 -12.81 -11.70 18.92
CA ASP A 108 -12.52 -12.76 19.89
C ASP A 108 -11.69 -12.21 21.06
N SER A 109 -10.71 -11.33 20.82
CA SER A 109 -9.95 -10.69 21.90
C SER A 109 -10.82 -9.82 22.82
N ILE A 110 -11.81 -9.11 22.27
CA ILE A 110 -12.75 -8.32 23.06
C ILE A 110 -13.64 -9.23 23.91
N ARG A 111 -14.20 -10.29 23.30
CA ARG A 111 -15.04 -11.27 24.01
C ARG A 111 -14.29 -11.99 25.13
N ASN A 112 -13.00 -12.24 24.93
CA ASN A 112 -12.14 -12.89 25.91
C ASN A 112 -11.56 -11.93 26.96
N GLY A 113 -11.85 -10.63 26.88
CA GLY A 113 -11.32 -9.62 27.81
C GLY A 113 -9.80 -9.39 27.68
N THR A 114 -9.19 -9.77 26.56
CA THR A 114 -7.75 -9.63 26.30
C THR A 114 -7.43 -8.46 25.36
N ALA A 115 -8.45 -7.80 24.81
CA ALA A 115 -8.27 -6.64 23.96
C ALA A 115 -7.66 -5.45 24.74
N PRO A 116 -6.64 -4.76 24.19
CA PRO A 116 -6.14 -3.51 24.74
C PRO A 116 -7.23 -2.43 24.82
N SER A 117 -7.10 -1.47 25.75
CA SER A 117 -8.05 -0.37 25.92
C SER A 117 -8.16 0.57 24.70
N SER A 118 -7.18 0.55 23.81
CA SER A 118 -7.18 1.30 22.55
C SER A 118 -7.99 0.65 21.42
N VAL A 119 -8.50 -0.57 21.62
CA VAL A 119 -9.35 -1.26 20.66
C VAL A 119 -10.75 -0.66 20.70
N ASN A 120 -11.36 -0.50 19.52
CA ASN A 120 -12.72 0.03 19.41
C ASN A 120 -13.75 -0.91 20.06
N HIS A 121 -14.95 -0.39 20.29
CA HIS A 121 -16.08 -1.20 20.75
C HIS A 121 -16.36 -2.39 19.83
N ILE A 122 -16.86 -3.51 20.38
CA ILE A 122 -17.07 -4.78 19.66
C ILE A 122 -17.94 -4.63 18.40
N SER A 123 -18.89 -3.69 18.41
CA SER A 123 -19.76 -3.39 17.25
C SER A 123 -18.99 -2.96 15.99
N CYS A 124 -17.74 -2.51 16.12
CA CYS A 124 -16.89 -2.24 14.97
C CYS A 124 -16.47 -3.52 14.21
N TYR A 125 -16.48 -4.66 14.91
CA TYR A 125 -15.96 -5.95 14.45
C TYR A 125 -17.04 -7.03 14.26
N GLU A 126 -18.28 -6.81 14.71
CA GLU A 126 -19.44 -7.69 14.48
C GLU A 126 -20.05 -7.50 13.09
N ILE A 127 -19.19 -7.47 12.07
CA ILE A 127 -19.56 -7.42 10.67
C ILE A 127 -18.70 -8.39 9.89
N THR A 128 -19.27 -8.97 8.85
CA THR A 128 -18.51 -9.74 7.87
C THR A 128 -17.86 -8.80 6.87
N VAL A 129 -16.63 -9.11 6.45
CA VAL A 129 -16.00 -8.41 5.33
C VAL A 129 -16.87 -8.60 4.08
N PRO A 130 -17.28 -7.53 3.38
CA PRO A 130 -18.12 -7.64 2.20
C PRO A 130 -17.50 -8.57 1.16
N SER A 131 -18.30 -9.44 0.53
CA SER A 131 -17.81 -10.46 -0.40
C SER A 131 -17.15 -9.89 -1.66
N ASP A 132 -17.46 -8.65 -2.01
CA ASP A 132 -16.91 -7.90 -3.14
C ASP A 132 -15.65 -7.08 -2.78
N PHE A 133 -15.24 -7.05 -1.51
CA PHE A 133 -14.13 -6.23 -1.04
C PHE A 133 -12.83 -6.48 -1.81
N ALA A 134 -12.37 -7.73 -1.91
CA ALA A 134 -11.09 -8.02 -2.55
C ALA A 134 -11.10 -7.75 -4.07
N LYS A 135 -12.25 -8.00 -4.72
CA LYS A 135 -12.45 -7.67 -6.13
C LYS A 135 -12.36 -6.16 -6.34
N ASP A 136 -13.13 -5.39 -5.58
CA ASP A 136 -13.18 -3.94 -5.70
C ASP A 136 -11.82 -3.32 -5.35
N PHE A 137 -11.12 -3.87 -4.36
CA PHE A 137 -9.77 -3.45 -3.99
C PHE A 137 -8.79 -3.60 -5.16
N ARG A 138 -8.77 -4.77 -5.82
CA ARG A 138 -7.96 -4.97 -7.03
C ARG A 138 -8.35 -4.01 -8.15
N GLU A 139 -9.65 -3.86 -8.40
CA GLU A 139 -10.13 -2.99 -9.47
C GLU A 139 -9.73 -1.54 -9.24
N PHE A 140 -9.82 -1.04 -8.00
CA PHE A 140 -9.36 0.28 -7.63
C PHE A 140 -7.85 0.44 -7.81
N ARG A 141 -7.04 -0.53 -7.35
CA ARG A 141 -5.59 -0.54 -7.59
C ARG A 141 -5.25 -0.43 -9.08
N ASN A 142 -5.96 -1.17 -9.94
CA ASN A 142 -5.71 -1.15 -11.38
C ASN A 142 -6.14 0.17 -12.05
N LYS A 143 -7.35 0.64 -11.72
CA LYS A 143 -7.99 1.78 -12.40
C LYS A 143 -7.49 3.13 -11.88
N ALA A 144 -7.21 3.27 -10.58
CA ALA A 144 -6.84 4.54 -9.96
C ALA A 144 -5.40 4.96 -10.26
N VAL A 145 -4.46 4.01 -10.34
CA VAL A 145 -3.02 4.29 -10.52
C VAL A 145 -2.50 3.82 -11.88
N GLY A 146 -2.92 2.65 -12.36
CA GLY A 146 -2.28 1.97 -13.50
C GLY A 146 -2.52 2.55 -14.90
N HIS A 147 -3.74 3.00 -15.24
CA HIS A 147 -4.07 3.47 -16.59
C HIS A 147 -4.73 4.85 -16.62
N VAL A 148 -4.29 5.77 -17.48
CA VAL A 148 -5.01 7.02 -17.79
C VAL A 148 -6.34 6.65 -18.46
N ALA A 149 -7.34 6.39 -17.62
CA ALA A 149 -8.63 5.84 -17.97
C ALA A 149 -9.68 6.89 -17.63
N TYR A 150 -10.58 7.20 -18.57
CA TYR A 150 -11.60 8.24 -18.39
C TYR A 150 -12.55 7.91 -17.21
N GLU A 151 -12.65 6.63 -16.87
CA GLU A 151 -13.36 6.09 -15.72
C GLU A 151 -12.90 6.72 -14.42
N ARG A 152 -11.62 7.11 -14.29
CA ARG A 152 -11.10 7.82 -13.09
C ARG A 152 -11.86 9.10 -12.79
N ALA A 153 -12.32 9.81 -13.82
CA ALA A 153 -13.02 11.07 -13.67
C ALA A 153 -14.55 10.92 -13.69
N SER A 154 -15.08 9.78 -14.16
CA SER A 154 -16.50 9.66 -14.52
C SER A 154 -17.26 8.54 -13.77
N THR A 155 -16.61 7.43 -13.43
CA THR A 155 -17.31 6.24 -12.89
C THR A 155 -16.65 5.64 -11.65
N LEU A 156 -15.34 5.83 -11.47
CA LEU A 156 -14.60 5.31 -10.32
C LEU A 156 -14.75 6.26 -9.12
N SER A 157 -15.74 6.01 -8.27
CA SER A 157 -15.97 6.83 -7.08
C SER A 157 -15.08 6.39 -5.91
N LEU A 158 -13.95 7.07 -5.73
CA LEU A 158 -13.08 6.85 -4.57
C LEU A 158 -13.79 7.13 -3.25
N SER A 159 -14.73 8.08 -3.23
CA SER A 159 -15.55 8.37 -2.05
C SER A 159 -16.44 7.19 -1.66
N ALA A 160 -17.11 6.54 -2.62
CA ALA A 160 -17.93 5.36 -2.34
C ALA A 160 -17.08 4.18 -1.87
N PHE A 161 -15.92 3.98 -2.50
CA PHE A 161 -14.95 2.96 -2.10
C PHE A 161 -14.41 3.21 -0.69
N TYR A 162 -14.04 4.45 -0.37
CA TYR A 162 -13.58 4.86 0.96
C TYR A 162 -14.64 4.55 2.01
N GLN A 163 -15.88 5.01 1.81
CA GLN A 163 -16.98 4.81 2.76
C GLN A 163 -17.25 3.33 3.01
N LYS A 164 -17.18 2.50 1.97
CA LYS A 164 -17.47 1.08 2.05
C LYS A 164 -16.33 0.28 2.68
N TYR A 165 -15.08 0.61 2.37
CA TYR A 165 -13.95 -0.29 2.61
C TYR A 165 -12.78 0.26 3.43
N HIS A 166 -12.71 1.56 3.70
CA HIS A 166 -11.57 2.18 4.40
C HIS A 166 -11.21 1.44 5.70
N LYS A 167 -12.20 1.04 6.50
CA LYS A 167 -11.99 0.28 7.73
C LYS A 167 -11.20 -1.02 7.52
N PHE A 168 -11.54 -1.80 6.50
CA PHE A 168 -10.87 -3.07 6.24
C PHE A 168 -9.44 -2.85 5.73
N LEU A 169 -9.24 -1.83 4.88
CA LEU A 169 -7.92 -1.43 4.40
C LEU A 169 -7.04 -0.94 5.55
N TYR A 170 -7.57 -0.10 6.43
CA TYR A 170 -6.87 0.41 7.59
C TYR A 170 -6.47 -0.72 8.54
N LEU A 171 -7.35 -1.68 8.80
CA LEU A 171 -7.02 -2.83 9.65
C LEU A 171 -5.96 -3.74 9.00
N LEU A 172 -6.04 -4.02 7.70
CA LEU A 172 -4.98 -4.74 6.98
C LEU A 172 -3.64 -4.03 7.10
N TYR A 173 -3.61 -2.72 6.83
CA TYR A 173 -2.42 -1.89 6.96
C TYR A 173 -1.85 -1.90 8.39
N ARG A 174 -2.70 -1.64 9.39
CA ARG A 174 -2.28 -1.54 10.79
C ARG A 174 -1.70 -2.86 11.31
N GLU A 175 -2.33 -3.99 10.99
CA GLU A 175 -1.82 -5.30 11.41
C GLU A 175 -0.51 -5.66 10.70
N SER A 176 -0.32 -5.17 9.46
CA SER A 176 0.91 -5.40 8.69
C SER A 176 2.14 -4.72 9.27
N ILE A 177 1.97 -3.64 10.06
CA ILE A 177 3.08 -2.94 10.76
C ILE A 177 3.89 -3.92 11.62
N TYR A 178 3.23 -4.91 12.23
CA TYR A 178 3.86 -5.82 13.19
C TYR A 178 4.40 -7.12 12.58
N TRP A 179 4.22 -7.33 11.27
CA TRP A 179 4.62 -8.60 10.63
C TRP A 179 6.14 -8.79 10.55
N TRP A 180 6.91 -7.71 10.71
CA TRP A 180 8.36 -7.69 10.53
C TRP A 180 9.14 -7.55 11.86
N GLY A 181 8.46 -7.69 13.00
CA GLY A 181 9.08 -7.51 14.31
C GLY A 181 9.37 -6.04 14.65
N LYS A 182 10.21 -5.82 15.66
CA LYS A 182 10.55 -4.47 16.12
C LYS A 182 11.47 -3.80 15.09
N ARG A 183 11.03 -2.69 14.50
CA ARG A 183 11.86 -1.84 13.64
C ARG A 183 13.12 -1.45 14.42
N SER A 184 14.30 -1.69 13.83
CA SER A 184 15.56 -1.16 14.34
C SER A 184 15.53 0.37 14.37
N GLU A 185 16.38 0.98 15.19
CA GLU A 185 16.55 2.45 15.16
C GLU A 185 17.11 2.93 13.81
N GLU A 186 17.90 2.08 13.14
CA GLU A 186 18.44 2.34 11.81
C GLU A 186 17.42 2.02 10.71
N PHE A 187 17.36 2.87 9.68
CA PHE A 187 16.55 2.64 8.48
C PHE A 187 17.18 1.50 7.66
N PRO A 188 16.40 0.55 7.15
CA PRO A 188 16.95 -0.61 6.45
C PRO A 188 17.65 -0.20 5.15
N ASN A 189 18.78 -0.85 4.84
CA ASN A 189 19.39 -0.78 3.52
C ASN A 189 18.48 -1.51 2.51
N LEU A 190 18.00 -0.79 1.50
CA LEU A 190 17.09 -1.31 0.48
C LEU A 190 17.81 -1.68 -0.83
N LYS A 191 19.13 -1.89 -0.76
CA LYS A 191 20.02 -2.19 -1.89
C LYS A 191 19.93 -1.08 -2.94
N GLU A 192 19.65 -1.44 -4.20
CA GLU A 192 19.51 -0.52 -5.33
C GLU A 192 18.62 0.70 -5.05
N ILE A 193 17.55 0.52 -4.26
CA ILE A 193 16.61 1.61 -3.92
C ILE A 193 17.32 2.72 -3.14
N THR A 194 18.20 2.35 -2.21
CA THR A 194 19.00 3.31 -1.45
C THR A 194 20.24 3.77 -2.24
N ASP A 195 20.81 2.89 -3.07
CA ASP A 195 22.00 3.20 -3.88
C ASP A 195 21.72 4.27 -4.95
N PHE A 196 20.49 4.37 -5.47
CA PHE A 196 20.08 5.44 -6.37
C PHE A 196 20.35 6.85 -5.81
N SER A 197 20.14 7.04 -4.50
CA SER A 197 20.38 8.34 -3.85
C SER A 197 21.87 8.69 -3.78
N VAL A 198 22.74 7.68 -3.73
CA VAL A 198 24.20 7.84 -3.75
C VAL A 198 24.64 8.35 -5.12
N THR A 199 24.12 7.79 -6.22
CA THR A 199 24.40 8.28 -7.56
C THR A 199 24.05 9.76 -7.73
N LEU A 200 22.88 10.19 -7.24
CA LEU A 200 22.49 11.61 -7.27
C LEU A 200 23.40 12.48 -6.41
N ALA A 201 23.83 12.00 -5.23
CA ALA A 201 24.74 12.74 -4.36
C ALA A 201 26.12 12.90 -5.00
N GLU A 202 26.63 11.86 -5.66
CA GLU A 202 27.89 11.88 -6.40
C GLU A 202 27.82 12.81 -7.61
N GLU A 203 26.77 12.74 -8.43
CA GLU A 203 26.55 13.68 -9.55
C GLU A 203 26.55 15.16 -9.09
N ASN A 204 25.96 15.44 -7.92
CA ASN A 204 25.93 16.77 -7.32
C ASN A 204 27.26 17.16 -6.64
N ALA A 205 28.03 16.20 -6.13
CA ALA A 205 29.36 16.43 -5.57
C ALA A 205 30.42 16.71 -6.66
N TYR A 206 30.28 16.08 -7.83
CA TYR A 206 31.14 16.33 -9.00
C TYR A 206 30.75 17.60 -9.78
N SER A 207 29.54 18.14 -9.61
CA SER A 207 29.07 19.36 -10.28
C SER A 207 29.30 20.66 -9.49
N GLY A 208 30.36 20.72 -8.69
CA GLY A 208 31.05 21.97 -8.34
C GLY A 208 31.49 22.83 -9.55
N ALA A 209 31.22 22.37 -10.78
CA ALA A 209 31.25 23.14 -12.02
C ALA A 209 29.86 23.17 -12.68
N GLN A 210 29.07 24.21 -12.36
CA GLN A 210 27.85 24.71 -13.05
C GLN A 210 26.67 23.73 -13.24
N PRO A 211 25.44 24.09 -12.84
CA PRO A 211 24.25 23.29 -13.14
C PRO A 211 24.02 23.25 -14.65
N ARG A 212 23.88 22.05 -15.23
CA ARG A 212 23.36 21.92 -16.59
C ARG A 212 21.93 22.44 -16.59
N SER A 213 21.73 23.62 -17.15
CA SER A 213 20.39 24.14 -17.41
C SER A 213 19.67 23.12 -18.30
N PHE A 214 18.50 22.65 -17.84
CA PHE A 214 17.53 22.04 -18.75
C PHE A 214 17.16 23.12 -19.76
N GLN A 215 17.73 23.04 -20.98
CA GLN A 215 17.25 23.86 -22.08
C GLN A 215 15.79 23.47 -22.32
N SER A 216 14.89 24.44 -22.12
CA SER A 216 13.49 24.29 -22.49
C SER A 216 13.42 23.93 -23.97
N LEU A 217 12.83 22.78 -24.27
CA LEU A 217 12.37 22.45 -25.61
C LEU A 217 11.10 23.24 -25.93
N ASP A 218 11.23 24.56 -25.98
CA ASP A 218 10.26 25.45 -26.64
C ASP A 218 10.93 26.03 -27.88
N ALA A 219 11.01 25.21 -28.93
CA ALA A 219 11.18 25.66 -30.31
C ALA A 219 11.07 24.48 -31.30
N ALA A 220 9.86 23.99 -31.54
CA ALA A 220 9.52 23.38 -32.84
C ALA A 220 7.99 23.25 -33.04
N ARG A 221 7.42 24.29 -33.66
CA ARG A 221 6.17 24.37 -34.45
C ARG A 221 4.83 24.42 -33.71
#